data_AF-A0A4Q2X587-F1
#
_entry.id   AF-A0A4Q2X587-F1
#
_cell.length_a   1.000
_cell.length_b   1.000
_cell.length_c   1.000
_cell.angle_alpha   90.00
_cell.angle_beta   90.00
_cell.angle_gamma   90.00
#
_symmetry.space_group_name_H-M   'P 1'
#
loop_
_entity.id
_entity.type
_entity.pdbx_description
1 polymer ?
#
loop_
_entity_poly.entity_id
_entity_poly.type
_entity_poly.pdbx_seq_one_letter_code
_entity_poly.pdbx_strand_id
1 'polypeptide(L)'
;MHTSLLDRWHLRRRGDFDAFRSCERKPFTVFGTLRLFAFLAGSAFLLAICGYFSLWLVIPEDSDIGAMYDLFKYHWSHPFHQIGLVSLCYALVATPVILSPADPVRRWPKSSTLFIVVLSLIIATPGGGVLWVLHDMRAGHVPEGQAVWDHIGWGIGYAVSISWLVILVSVPYNLFGLVLGHLVTRQGYRMTLVPLPPPAILVHCPNGEPVSRQSSRTEKAAPG
;
A
#
# COMPACT_ATOMS: atom_id res chain seq x y z
N MET A 1 2.37 32.27 -26.60
CA MET A 1 2.67 30.84 -26.79
C MET A 1 1.83 30.03 -25.81
N HIS A 2 0.82 29.29 -26.28
CA HIS A 2 0.06 28.36 -25.44
C HIS A 2 0.76 27.00 -25.43
N THR A 3 1.38 26.63 -24.32
CA THR A 3 1.80 25.24 -24.11
C THR A 3 0.56 24.35 -24.00
N SER A 4 0.57 23.24 -24.74
CA SER A 4 -0.54 22.28 -24.72
C SER A 4 -0.73 21.71 -23.31
N LEU A 5 -1.95 21.30 -22.97
CA LEU A 5 -2.22 20.64 -21.69
C LEU A 5 -1.38 19.36 -21.51
N LEU A 6 -1.10 18.68 -22.62
CA LEU A 6 -0.27 17.48 -22.67
C LEU A 6 1.19 17.79 -22.28
N ASP A 7 1.76 18.89 -22.78
CA ASP A 7 3.11 19.33 -22.43
C ASP A 7 3.21 19.72 -20.95
N ARG A 8 2.21 20.43 -20.41
CA ARG A 8 2.20 20.76 -18.97
C ARG A 8 2.13 19.51 -18.11
N TRP A 9 1.37 18.51 -18.54
CA TRP A 9 1.28 17.24 -17.83
C TRP A 9 2.59 16.46 -17.88
N HIS A 10 3.27 16.42 -19.03
CA HIS A 10 4.59 15.80 -19.16
C HIS A 10 5.66 16.52 -18.34
N LEU A 11 5.67 17.86 -18.34
CA LEU A 11 6.58 18.67 -17.54
C LEU A 11 6.35 18.46 -16.04
N ARG A 12 5.09 18.42 -15.60
CA ARG A 12 4.74 18.12 -14.20
C ARG A 12 5.19 16.71 -13.80
N ARG A 13 5.05 15.73 -14.70
CA ARG A 13 5.56 14.36 -14.48
C ARG A 13 7.08 14.30 -14.32
N ARG A 14 7.82 15.06 -15.13
CA ARG A 14 9.29 15.14 -15.02
C ARG A 14 9.71 15.80 -13.71
N GLY A 15 9.09 16.92 -13.35
CA GLY A 15 9.37 17.62 -12.10
C GLY A 15 9.11 16.75 -10.85
N ASP A 16 8.03 15.99 -10.84
CA ASP A 16 7.75 15.02 -9.77
C ASP A 16 8.84 13.93 -9.66
N PHE A 17 9.40 13.49 -10.79
CA PHE A 17 10.48 12.50 -10.85
C PHE A 17 11.81 13.07 -10.35
N ASP A 18 12.10 14.33 -10.70
CA ASP A 18 13.31 15.03 -10.27
C ASP A 18 13.29 15.36 -8.78
N ALA A 19 12.13 15.66 -8.21
CA ALA A 19 11.96 15.86 -6.76
C ALA A 19 12.33 14.59 -5.94
N PHE A 20 12.21 13.40 -6.52
CA PHE A 20 12.65 12.16 -5.88
C PHE A 20 14.16 11.91 -6.02
N ARG A 21 14.85 12.56 -6.97
CA ARG A 21 16.32 12.54 -7.09
C ARG A 21 16.99 13.40 -6.05
N SER A 22 16.35 14.47 -5.62
CA SER A 22 16.87 15.39 -4.61
C SER A 22 16.58 14.95 -3.17
N CYS A 23 16.32 13.67 -2.91
CA CYS A 23 15.98 13.18 -1.58
C CYS A 23 16.84 11.96 -1.22
N GLU A 24 17.25 11.90 0.04
CA GLU A 24 17.90 10.74 0.64
C GLU A 24 16.90 9.93 1.46
N ARG A 25 17.15 8.62 1.60
CA ARG A 25 16.32 7.77 2.48
C ARG A 25 16.69 8.01 3.93
N LYS A 26 15.68 8.10 4.80
CA LYS A 26 15.87 8.07 6.25
C LYS A 26 16.56 6.77 6.65
N PRO A 27 17.45 6.79 7.65
CA PRO A 27 17.96 5.55 8.23
C PRO A 27 16.79 4.73 8.76
N PHE A 28 16.82 3.42 8.48
CA PHE A 28 15.76 2.52 8.89
C PHE A 28 15.78 2.31 10.41
N THR A 29 14.64 2.55 11.04
CA THR A 29 14.40 2.22 12.45
C THR A 29 13.22 1.27 12.53
N VAL A 30 13.20 0.37 13.51
CA VAL A 30 12.08 -0.56 13.74
C VAL A 30 10.77 0.22 13.88
N PHE A 31 10.80 1.33 14.63
CA PHE A 31 9.63 2.20 14.80
C PHE A 31 9.18 2.85 13.49
N GLY A 32 10.12 3.31 12.64
CA GLY A 32 9.82 3.84 11.32
C GLY A 32 9.15 2.81 10.40
N THR A 33 9.64 1.56 10.44
CA THR A 33 9.05 0.43 9.70
C THR A 33 7.63 0.12 10.17
N LEU A 34 7.40 0.02 11.48
CA LEU A 34 6.07 -0.21 12.05
C LEU A 34 5.09 0.90 11.69
N ARG A 35 5.54 2.16 11.75
CA ARG A 35 4.73 3.31 11.34
C ARG A 35 4.38 3.26 9.86
N LEU A 36 5.31 2.90 8.98
CA LEU A 36 5.06 2.73 7.55
C LEU A 36 4.04 1.61 7.31
N PHE A 37 4.25 0.44 7.93
CA PHE A 37 3.34 -0.69 7.84
C PHE A 37 1.91 -0.31 8.27
N ALA A 38 1.77 0.32 9.45
CA ALA A 38 0.48 0.75 9.97
C ALA A 38 -0.20 1.78 9.05
N PHE A 39 0.57 2.73 8.50
CA PHE A 39 0.06 3.69 7.52
C PHE A 39 -0.47 2.99 6.27
N LEU A 40 0.28 2.05 5.71
CA LEU A 40 -0.11 1.31 4.50
C LEU A 40 -1.36 0.46 4.75
N ALA A 41 -1.39 -0.28 5.87
CA ALA A 41 -2.53 -1.12 6.23
C ALA A 41 -3.80 -0.29 6.47
N GLY A 42 -3.71 0.75 7.30
CA GLY A 42 -4.85 1.60 7.63
C GLY A 42 -5.37 2.38 6.43
N SER A 43 -4.48 2.93 5.60
CA SER A 43 -4.90 3.67 4.40
C SER A 43 -5.54 2.74 3.36
N ALA A 44 -4.95 1.57 3.12
CA ALA A 44 -5.53 0.58 2.20
C ALA A 44 -6.91 0.12 2.68
N PHE A 45 -7.05 -0.15 3.98
CA PHE A 45 -8.32 -0.56 4.60
C PHE A 45 -9.42 0.50 4.44
N LEU A 46 -9.15 1.74 4.83
CA LEU A 46 -10.13 2.83 4.73
C LEU A 46 -10.56 3.08 3.28
N LEU A 47 -9.59 3.08 2.36
CA LEU A 47 -9.86 3.30 0.94
C LEU A 47 -10.65 2.15 0.31
N ALA A 48 -10.34 0.91 0.67
CA ALA A 48 -11.07 -0.27 0.23
C ALA A 48 -12.51 -0.25 0.76
N ILE A 49 -12.74 0.17 2.01
CA ILE A 49 -14.08 0.39 2.55
C ILE A 49 -14.83 1.44 1.74
N CYS A 50 -14.23 2.60 1.47
CA CYS A 50 -14.86 3.63 0.64
C CYS A 50 -15.21 3.11 -0.77
N GLY A 51 -14.31 2.34 -1.38
CA GLY A 51 -14.55 1.70 -2.67
C GLY A 51 -15.69 0.69 -2.64
N TYR A 52 -15.72 -0.17 -1.61
CA TYR A 52 -16.78 -1.14 -1.39
C TYR A 52 -18.15 -0.47 -1.27
N PHE A 53 -18.28 0.55 -0.42
CA PHE A 53 -19.53 1.30 -0.29
C PHE A 53 -19.91 2.04 -1.58
N SER A 54 -18.93 2.58 -2.32
CA SER A 54 -19.21 3.25 -3.59
C SER A 54 -19.76 2.28 -4.64
N LEU A 55 -19.21 1.06 -4.71
CA LEU A 55 -19.75 0.01 -5.58
C LEU A 55 -21.13 -0.45 -5.13
N TRP A 56 -21.36 -0.56 -3.83
CA TRP A 56 -22.66 -0.94 -3.28
C TRP A 56 -23.76 0.05 -3.69
N LEU A 57 -23.48 1.35 -3.77
CA LEU A 57 -24.47 2.34 -4.25
C LEU A 57 -24.86 2.16 -5.72
N VAL A 58 -24.05 1.46 -6.52
CA VAL A 58 -24.24 1.31 -7.97
C VAL A 58 -24.78 -0.08 -8.34
N ILE A 59 -24.49 -1.09 -7.54
CA ILE A 59 -24.91 -2.48 -7.78
C ILE A 59 -26.22 -2.73 -7.02
N PRO A 60 -27.35 -2.94 -7.71
CA PRO A 60 -28.62 -3.26 -7.07
C PRO A 60 -28.51 -4.56 -6.25
N GLU A 61 -29.14 -4.58 -5.07
CA GLU A 61 -29.18 -5.77 -4.18
C GLU A 61 -29.74 -7.00 -4.91
N ASP A 62 -30.66 -6.80 -5.86
CA ASP A 62 -31.33 -7.86 -6.61
C ASP A 62 -30.66 -8.18 -7.97
N SER A 63 -29.48 -7.62 -8.25
CA SER A 63 -28.84 -7.88 -9.55
C SER A 63 -28.35 -9.32 -9.65
N ASP A 64 -28.60 -9.99 -10.79
CA ASP A 64 -28.04 -11.33 -11.10
C ASP A 64 -26.51 -11.35 -11.08
N ILE A 65 -25.89 -10.17 -11.21
CA ILE A 65 -24.46 -9.98 -10.97
C ILE A 65 -24.16 -10.33 -9.51
N GLY A 66 -24.91 -9.79 -8.54
CA GLY A 66 -24.87 -10.19 -7.13
C GLY A 66 -25.07 -11.69 -6.90
N ALA A 67 -25.86 -12.37 -7.74
CA ALA A 67 -26.06 -13.82 -7.68
C ALA A 67 -24.86 -14.65 -8.20
N MET A 68 -24.10 -14.19 -9.21
CA MET A 68 -22.78 -14.77 -9.50
C MET A 68 -21.81 -14.56 -8.33
N TYR A 69 -22.05 -13.53 -7.54
CA TYR A 69 -21.41 -13.27 -6.27
C TYR A 69 -22.13 -13.92 -5.07
N ASP A 70 -23.01 -14.93 -5.22
CA ASP A 70 -23.63 -15.61 -4.06
C ASP A 70 -22.60 -16.36 -3.21
N LEU A 71 -21.46 -16.78 -3.78
CA LEU A 71 -20.27 -17.20 -3.03
C LEU A 71 -19.72 -16.09 -2.08
N PHE A 72 -20.10 -14.84 -2.36
CA PHE A 72 -19.79 -13.62 -1.63
C PHE A 72 -20.99 -13.01 -0.90
N LYS A 73 -22.19 -13.63 -0.88
CA LYS A 73 -23.22 -13.28 0.12
C LYS A 73 -22.66 -13.38 1.54
N TYR A 74 -21.63 -14.19 1.73
CA TYR A 74 -20.83 -14.22 2.95
C TYR A 74 -19.98 -12.94 3.17
N HIS A 75 -19.38 -12.36 2.12
CA HIS A 75 -18.70 -11.06 2.22
C HIS A 75 -19.69 -9.94 2.57
N TRP A 76 -20.98 -10.12 2.28
CA TRP A 76 -22.02 -9.18 2.65
C TRP A 76 -22.19 -9.05 4.17
N SER A 77 -22.13 -10.16 4.91
CA SER A 77 -22.32 -10.15 6.37
C SER A 77 -21.04 -9.73 7.11
N HIS A 78 -19.86 -9.99 6.54
CA HIS A 78 -18.58 -9.71 7.19
C HIS A 78 -17.52 -9.06 6.26
N PRO A 79 -17.83 -7.96 5.55
CA PRO A 79 -16.94 -7.39 4.54
C PRO A 79 -15.64 -6.87 5.15
N PHE A 80 -15.71 -6.32 6.37
CA PHE A 80 -14.58 -5.68 7.02
C PHE A 80 -13.45 -6.64 7.39
N HIS A 81 -13.75 -7.90 7.76
CA HIS A 81 -12.69 -8.86 8.07
C HIS A 81 -11.88 -9.22 6.82
N GLN A 82 -12.56 -9.39 5.69
CA GLN A 82 -11.92 -9.73 4.41
C GLN A 82 -11.13 -8.53 3.86
N ILE A 83 -11.70 -7.32 3.90
CA ILE A 83 -10.99 -6.10 3.52
C ILE A 83 -9.77 -5.88 4.43
N GLY A 84 -9.92 -6.12 5.73
CA GLY A 84 -8.84 -6.06 6.72
C GLY A 84 -7.69 -7.00 6.39
N LEU A 85 -8.00 -8.27 6.10
CA LEU A 85 -7.02 -9.28 5.73
C LEU A 85 -6.22 -8.86 4.49
N VAL A 86 -6.90 -8.49 3.40
CA VAL A 86 -6.24 -8.06 2.16
C VAL A 86 -5.37 -6.82 2.40
N SER A 87 -5.84 -5.87 3.23
CA SER A 87 -5.09 -4.65 3.57
C SER A 87 -3.83 -4.93 4.38
N LEU A 88 -3.89 -5.91 5.29
CA LEU A 88 -2.72 -6.38 6.04
C LEU A 88 -1.71 -7.08 5.12
N CYS A 89 -2.16 -7.99 4.27
CA CYS A 89 -1.30 -8.64 3.27
C CYS A 89 -0.69 -7.61 2.30
N TYR A 90 -1.44 -6.57 1.94
CA TYR A 90 -0.94 -5.43 1.17
C TYR A 90 0.19 -4.72 1.89
N ALA A 91 0.01 -4.32 3.14
CA ALA A 91 1.06 -3.66 3.92
C ALA A 91 2.29 -4.56 4.11
N LEU A 92 2.07 -5.87 4.32
CA LEU A 92 3.12 -6.88 4.49
C LEU A 92 4.02 -6.99 3.25
N VAL A 93 3.44 -6.90 2.05
CA VAL A 93 4.20 -6.94 0.79
C VAL A 93 4.77 -5.56 0.44
N ALA A 94 3.98 -4.49 0.57
CA ALA A 94 4.38 -3.15 0.17
C ALA A 94 5.53 -2.60 1.02
N THR A 95 5.56 -2.89 2.33
CA THR A 95 6.61 -2.42 3.24
C THR A 95 8.01 -2.83 2.79
N PRO A 96 8.35 -4.13 2.65
CA PRO A 96 9.67 -4.53 2.20
C PRO A 96 9.99 -4.05 0.77
N VAL A 97 9.00 -3.95 -0.13
CA VAL A 97 9.22 -3.39 -1.47
C VAL A 97 9.62 -1.91 -1.41
N ILE A 98 8.97 -1.11 -0.55
CA ILE A 98 9.30 0.30 -0.32
C ILE A 98 10.67 0.46 0.35
N LEU A 99 10.98 -0.39 1.34
CA LEU A 99 12.25 -0.32 2.08
C LEU A 99 13.41 -0.94 1.28
N SER A 100 13.15 -1.71 0.23
CA SER A 100 14.17 -2.36 -0.59
C SER A 100 15.20 -1.37 -1.14
N PRO A 101 16.51 -1.62 -1.01
CA PRO A 101 17.57 -0.74 -1.49
C PRO A 101 17.62 -0.65 -3.03
N ALA A 102 17.05 -1.63 -3.74
CA ALA A 102 16.93 -1.61 -5.20
C ALA A 102 15.95 -0.52 -5.71
N ASP A 103 15.21 0.10 -4.79
CA ASP A 103 14.25 1.19 -5.02
C ASP A 103 13.24 0.93 -6.16
N PRO A 104 12.57 -0.24 -6.16
CA PRO A 104 11.68 -0.63 -7.25
C PRO A 104 10.50 0.33 -7.41
N VAL A 105 9.99 0.92 -6.32
CA VAL A 105 8.89 1.88 -6.35
C VAL A 105 9.25 3.15 -7.12
N ARG A 106 10.51 3.60 -7.01
CA ARG A 106 10.99 4.75 -7.78
C ARG A 106 11.29 4.40 -9.22
N ARG A 107 11.90 3.24 -9.46
CA ARG A 107 12.33 2.81 -10.80
C ARG A 107 11.16 2.36 -11.68
N TRP A 108 10.18 1.66 -11.10
CA TRP A 108 9.07 1.01 -11.80
C TRP A 108 7.73 1.18 -11.05
N PRO A 109 7.31 2.42 -10.77
CA PRO A 109 6.19 2.69 -9.84
C PRO A 109 4.91 1.92 -10.14
N LYS A 110 4.53 1.80 -11.43
CA LYS A 110 3.32 1.09 -11.85
C LYS A 110 3.47 -0.43 -11.73
N SER A 111 4.58 -0.98 -12.22
CA SER A 111 4.83 -2.41 -12.20
C SER A 111 5.00 -2.92 -10.76
N SER A 112 5.62 -2.13 -9.89
CA SER A 112 5.72 -2.45 -8.46
C SER A 112 4.36 -2.48 -7.78
N THR A 113 3.46 -1.53 -8.06
CA THR A 113 2.10 -1.58 -7.51
C THR A 113 1.34 -2.80 -8.00
N LEU A 114 1.39 -3.11 -9.29
CA LEU A 114 0.74 -4.31 -9.83
C LEU A 114 1.25 -5.58 -9.15
N PHE A 115 2.58 -5.71 -9.04
CA PHE A 115 3.22 -6.82 -8.34
C PHE A 115 2.76 -6.92 -6.88
N ILE A 116 2.78 -5.81 -6.14
CA ILE A 116 2.32 -5.76 -4.74
C ILE A 116 0.89 -6.27 -4.65
N VAL A 117 -0.04 -5.70 -5.43
CA VAL A 117 -1.47 -6.06 -5.36
C VAL A 117 -1.69 -7.54 -5.70
N VAL A 118 -1.11 -8.04 -6.79
CA VAL A 118 -1.25 -9.45 -7.18
C VAL A 118 -0.71 -10.38 -6.09
N LEU A 119 0.49 -10.09 -5.57
CA LEU A 119 1.09 -10.91 -4.53
C LEU A 119 0.28 -10.87 -3.23
N SER A 120 -0.28 -9.71 -2.87
CA SER A 120 -1.14 -9.58 -1.70
C SER A 120 -2.43 -10.38 -1.81
N LEU A 121 -3.03 -10.46 -3.00
CA LEU A 121 -4.21 -11.30 -3.25
C LEU A 121 -3.87 -12.78 -3.11
N ILE A 122 -2.72 -13.22 -3.65
CA ILE A 122 -2.24 -14.59 -3.51
C ILE A 122 -2.04 -14.95 -2.03
N ILE A 123 -1.38 -14.08 -1.26
CA ILE A 123 -1.11 -14.32 0.17
C ILE A 123 -2.39 -14.26 1.01
N ALA A 124 -3.34 -13.38 0.67
CA ALA A 124 -4.59 -13.25 1.39
C ALA A 124 -5.53 -14.44 1.16
N THR A 125 -5.40 -15.14 0.04
CA THR A 125 -6.34 -16.20 -0.38
C THR A 125 -6.51 -17.33 0.64
N PRO A 126 -5.42 -17.97 1.16
CA PRO A 126 -5.56 -18.97 2.23
C PRO A 126 -6.28 -18.41 3.46
N GLY A 127 -5.91 -17.20 3.91
CA GLY A 127 -6.54 -16.57 5.07
C GLY A 127 -8.03 -16.26 4.85
N GLY A 128 -8.41 -15.91 3.61
CA GLY A 128 -9.81 -15.71 3.24
C GLY A 128 -10.62 -17.00 3.37
N GLY A 129 -10.04 -18.14 2.98
CA GLY A 129 -10.61 -19.47 3.17
C GLY A 129 -10.76 -19.87 4.63
N VAL A 130 -9.77 -19.56 5.48
CA VAL A 130 -9.86 -19.76 6.94
C VAL A 130 -10.99 -18.92 7.53
N LEU A 131 -11.05 -17.63 7.21
CA LEU A 131 -12.11 -16.75 7.69
C LEU A 131 -13.48 -17.27 7.29
N TRP A 132 -13.63 -17.68 6.02
CA TRP A 132 -14.87 -18.25 5.53
C TRP A 132 -15.36 -19.41 6.40
N VAL A 133 -14.51 -20.41 6.63
CA VAL A 133 -14.80 -21.56 7.49
C VAL A 133 -15.14 -21.15 8.93
N LEU A 134 -14.35 -20.26 9.53
CA LEU A 134 -14.57 -19.85 10.93
C LEU A 134 -15.93 -19.18 11.15
N HIS A 135 -16.39 -18.42 10.17
CA HIS A 135 -17.69 -17.78 10.24
C HIS A 135 -18.83 -18.74 9.86
N ASP A 136 -18.61 -19.73 8.99
CA ASP A 136 -19.57 -20.81 8.75
C ASP A 136 -19.80 -21.63 10.02
N MET A 137 -18.72 -21.96 10.74
CA MET A 137 -18.77 -22.58 12.06
C MET A 137 -19.55 -21.73 13.07
N ARG A 138 -19.40 -20.40 13.02
CA ARG A 138 -20.17 -19.46 13.87
C ARG A 138 -21.67 -19.46 13.54
N ALA A 139 -22.06 -19.83 12.32
CA ALA A 139 -23.44 -19.80 11.86
C ALA A 139 -24.27 -21.05 12.23
N GLY A 140 -23.66 -22.15 12.68
CA GLY A 140 -24.47 -23.26 13.19
C GLY A 140 -23.78 -24.56 13.62
N HIS A 141 -22.62 -24.92 13.07
CA HIS A 141 -21.96 -26.19 13.43
C HIS A 141 -20.44 -26.04 13.54
N VAL A 142 -19.92 -26.23 14.76
CA VAL A 142 -18.49 -26.33 15.01
C VAL A 142 -18.15 -27.83 15.14
N PRO A 143 -17.40 -28.44 14.21
CA PRO A 143 -16.96 -29.81 14.37
C PRO A 143 -16.02 -29.94 15.59
N GLU A 144 -15.82 -31.15 16.11
CA GLU A 144 -14.96 -31.37 17.29
C GLU A 144 -13.62 -32.02 16.92
N GLY A 145 -12.60 -31.75 17.73
CA GLY A 145 -11.29 -32.40 17.62
C GLY A 145 -10.59 -32.15 16.28
N GLN A 146 -10.12 -33.22 15.64
CA GLN A 146 -9.38 -33.15 14.38
C GLN A 146 -10.22 -32.61 13.22
N ALA A 147 -11.54 -32.83 13.25
CA ALA A 147 -12.44 -32.41 12.18
C ALA A 147 -12.48 -30.87 12.00
N VAL A 148 -12.16 -30.08 13.04
CA VAL A 148 -11.98 -28.63 12.92
C VAL A 148 -10.85 -28.29 11.96
N TRP A 149 -9.70 -28.93 12.14
CA TRP A 149 -8.50 -28.67 11.33
C TRP A 149 -8.68 -29.14 9.90
N ASP A 150 -9.34 -30.28 9.71
CA ASP A 150 -9.66 -30.82 8.39
C ASP A 150 -10.60 -29.86 7.62
N HIS A 151 -11.58 -29.28 8.31
CA HIS A 151 -12.50 -28.30 7.73
C HIS A 151 -11.79 -26.99 7.38
N ILE A 152 -10.90 -26.49 8.25
CA ILE A 152 -10.06 -25.31 7.95
C ILE A 152 -9.16 -25.59 6.74
N GLY A 153 -8.52 -26.76 6.70
CA GLY A 153 -7.67 -27.19 5.59
C GLY A 153 -8.45 -27.25 4.27
N TRP A 154 -9.67 -27.77 4.31
CA TRP A 154 -10.58 -27.76 3.17
C TRP A 154 -10.92 -26.34 2.71
N GLY A 155 -11.25 -25.42 3.63
CA GLY A 155 -11.53 -24.02 3.30
C GLY A 155 -10.36 -23.30 2.63
N ILE A 156 -9.13 -23.55 3.11
CA ILE A 156 -7.90 -23.05 2.48
C ILE A 156 -7.77 -23.59 1.05
N GLY A 157 -7.87 -24.91 0.88
CA GLY A 157 -7.73 -25.57 -0.41
C GLY A 157 -8.78 -25.10 -1.43
N TYR A 158 -10.02 -24.94 -0.97
CA TYR A 158 -11.13 -24.44 -1.77
C TYR A 158 -10.90 -22.99 -2.22
N ALA A 159 -10.53 -22.11 -1.29
CA ALA A 159 -10.25 -20.70 -1.58
C ALA A 159 -9.11 -20.55 -2.61
N VAL A 160 -8.02 -21.30 -2.44
CA VAL A 160 -6.91 -21.31 -3.42
C VAL A 160 -7.39 -21.76 -4.80
N SER A 161 -8.17 -22.83 -4.86
CA SER A 161 -8.64 -23.42 -6.12
C SER A 161 -9.55 -22.48 -6.92
N ILE A 162 -10.36 -21.65 -6.25
CA ILE A 162 -11.32 -20.74 -6.90
C ILE A 162 -10.85 -19.28 -7.00
N SER A 163 -9.78 -18.92 -6.29
CA SER A 163 -9.26 -17.54 -6.21
C SER A 163 -8.99 -16.87 -7.55
N TRP A 164 -8.47 -17.61 -8.54
CA TRP A 164 -8.19 -17.06 -9.87
C TRP A 164 -9.47 -16.55 -10.55
N LEU A 165 -10.58 -17.28 -10.39
CA LEU A 165 -11.88 -16.89 -10.95
C LEU A 165 -12.41 -15.66 -10.22
N VAL A 166 -12.30 -15.63 -8.89
CA VAL A 166 -12.67 -14.48 -8.06
C VAL A 166 -11.92 -13.22 -8.51
N ILE A 167 -10.62 -13.32 -8.75
CA ILE A 167 -9.79 -12.19 -9.21
C ILE A 167 -10.25 -11.72 -10.61
N LEU A 168 -10.57 -12.64 -11.51
CA LEU A 168 -11.02 -12.30 -12.87
C LEU A 168 -12.40 -11.64 -12.89
N VAL A 169 -13.35 -12.13 -12.09
CA VAL A 169 -14.70 -11.55 -12.04
C VAL A 169 -14.70 -10.20 -11.29
N SER A 170 -13.75 -9.99 -10.38
CA SER A 170 -13.60 -8.75 -9.59
C SER A 170 -12.79 -7.65 -10.30
N VAL A 171 -12.66 -7.68 -11.63
CA VAL A 171 -11.86 -6.70 -12.40
C VAL A 171 -12.17 -5.23 -12.05
N PRO A 172 -13.45 -4.78 -11.96
CA PRO A 172 -13.73 -3.39 -11.61
C PRO A 172 -13.16 -2.98 -10.25
N TYR A 173 -13.31 -3.84 -9.23
CA TYR A 173 -12.78 -3.59 -7.90
C TYR A 173 -11.25 -3.69 -7.87
N ASN A 174 -10.66 -4.63 -8.60
CA ASN A 174 -9.21 -4.78 -8.71
C ASN A 174 -8.55 -3.58 -9.41
N LEU A 175 -9.18 -3.01 -10.45
CA LEU A 175 -8.70 -1.79 -11.10
C LEU A 175 -8.74 -0.59 -10.14
N PHE A 176 -9.82 -0.46 -9.37
CA PHE A 176 -9.91 0.54 -8.32
C PHE A 176 -8.81 0.37 -7.26
N GLY A 177 -8.62 -0.86 -6.77
CA GLY A 177 -7.55 -1.22 -5.84
C GLY A 177 -6.15 -0.94 -6.38
N LEU A 178 -5.89 -1.17 -7.67
CA LEU A 178 -4.63 -0.84 -8.31
C LEU A 178 -4.35 0.67 -8.32
N VAL A 179 -5.35 1.49 -8.65
CA VAL A 179 -5.19 2.96 -8.64
C VAL A 179 -4.94 3.47 -7.23
N LEU A 180 -5.72 3.02 -6.26
CA LEU A 180 -5.57 3.47 -4.88
C LEU A 180 -4.31 2.95 -4.22
N GLY A 181 -3.98 1.67 -4.44
CA GLY A 181 -2.72 1.07 -4.01
C GLY A 181 -1.52 1.82 -4.58
N HIS A 182 -1.60 2.31 -5.81
CA HIS A 182 -0.54 3.13 -6.39
C HIS A 182 -0.34 4.44 -5.60
N LEU A 183 -1.43 5.14 -5.28
CA LEU A 183 -1.39 6.39 -4.51
C LEU A 183 -0.86 6.16 -3.09
N VAL A 184 -1.35 5.12 -2.41
CA VAL A 184 -0.92 4.76 -1.04
C VAL A 184 0.55 4.33 -1.02
N THR A 185 0.99 3.48 -1.96
CA THR A 185 2.40 3.07 -2.08
C THR A 185 3.30 4.29 -2.29
N ARG A 186 2.90 5.20 -3.20
CA ARG A 186 3.67 6.41 -3.51
C ARG A 186 3.76 7.32 -2.29
N GLN A 187 2.68 7.48 -1.53
CA GLN A 187 2.68 8.29 -0.32
C GLN A 187 3.49 7.65 0.80
N GLY A 188 3.38 6.33 1.00
CA GLY A 188 4.21 5.59 1.95
C GLY A 188 5.70 5.70 1.62
N TYR A 189 6.05 5.60 0.33
CA TYR A 189 7.40 5.84 -0.15
C TYR A 189 7.89 7.26 0.16
N ARG A 190 7.06 8.29 -0.02
CA ARG A 190 7.42 9.67 0.37
C ARG A 190 7.74 9.82 1.86
N MET A 191 7.12 9.03 2.74
CA MET A 191 7.39 9.09 4.18
C MET A 191 8.82 8.64 4.55
N THR A 192 9.43 7.80 3.71
CA THR A 192 10.79 7.28 3.92
C THR A 192 11.89 8.22 3.43
N LEU A 193 11.52 9.34 2.79
CA LEU A 193 12.46 10.29 2.21
C LEU A 193 12.70 11.50 3.12
N VAL A 194 13.90 12.05 3.04
CA VAL A 194 14.31 13.36 3.55
C VAL A 194 14.76 14.21 2.37
N PRO A 195 14.37 15.49 2.28
CA PRO A 195 14.96 16.41 1.32
C PRO A 195 16.48 16.45 1.49
N LEU A 196 17.24 16.35 0.40
CA LEU A 196 18.66 16.65 0.44
C LEU A 196 18.86 18.11 0.84
N PRO A 197 19.92 18.43 1.61
CA PRO A 197 20.32 19.81 1.76
C PRO A 197 20.52 20.42 0.36
N PRO A 198 20.13 21.69 0.15
CA PRO A 198 20.40 22.35 -1.12
C PRO A 198 21.88 22.20 -1.43
N PRO A 199 22.26 21.93 -2.69
CA PRO A 199 23.67 21.84 -3.05
C PRO A 199 24.34 23.08 -2.48
N ALA A 200 25.40 22.89 -1.70
CA ALA A 200 26.18 24.01 -1.19
C ALA A 200 26.50 24.84 -2.43
N ILE A 201 25.84 26.00 -2.55
CA ILE A 201 26.18 26.95 -3.58
C ILE A 201 27.61 27.28 -3.22
N LEU A 202 28.56 26.67 -3.93
CA LEU A 202 29.91 27.19 -4.02
C LEU A 202 29.69 28.57 -4.58
N VAL A 203 29.47 29.53 -3.68
CA VAL A 203 29.53 30.94 -3.97
C VAL A 203 30.96 31.08 -4.43
N HIS A 204 31.13 30.98 -5.74
CA HIS A 204 32.39 31.27 -6.37
C HIS A 204 32.52 32.77 -6.18
N CYS A 205 33.06 33.18 -5.02
CA CYS A 205 33.48 34.54 -4.81
C CYS A 205 34.45 34.82 -5.96
N PRO A 206 34.17 35.79 -6.85
CA PRO A 206 35.02 36.06 -8.00
C PRO A 206 36.43 36.50 -7.59
N ASN A 207 36.63 36.82 -6.32
CA ASN A 207 37.91 37.22 -5.75
C ASN A 207 38.33 36.15 -4.73
N GLY A 208 39.35 35.38 -5.10
CA GLY A 208 39.88 34.25 -4.36
C GLY A 208 40.56 34.63 -3.06
N GLU A 209 39.79 35.04 -2.05
CA GLU A 209 40.24 35.01 -0.66
C GLU A 209 39.47 33.93 0.11
N PRO A 210 40.16 32.92 0.66
CA PRO A 210 39.55 31.95 1.55
C PRO A 210 39.17 32.69 2.84
N VAL A 211 37.89 33.04 3.00
CA VAL A 211 37.38 33.52 4.28
C VAL A 211 37.34 32.34 5.24
N SER A 212 38.45 32.16 5.97
CA SER A 212 38.54 31.33 7.17
C SER A 212 37.62 31.91 8.24
N ARG A 213 36.32 31.62 8.16
CA ARG A 213 35.39 31.87 9.26
C ARG A 213 35.70 30.89 10.39
N GLN A 214 36.75 31.18 11.16
CA GLN A 214 36.86 30.75 12.55
C GLN A 214 35.70 31.40 13.31
N SER A 215 34.57 30.69 13.37
CA SER A 215 33.53 30.95 14.35
C SER A 215 34.07 30.52 15.72
N SER A 216 34.88 31.39 16.34
CA SER A 216 35.16 31.37 17.77
C SER A 216 33.85 31.66 18.51
N ARG A 217 33.01 30.63 18.62
CA ARG A 217 31.84 30.66 19.49
C ARG A 217 32.37 30.51 20.90
N THR A 218 32.58 31.65 21.53
CA THR A 218 32.93 31.80 22.94
C THR A 218 31.90 31.06 23.77
N GLU A 219 32.39 30.02 24.44
CA GLU A 219 31.75 29.29 25.51
C GLU A 219 31.40 30.29 26.63
N LYS A 220 30.13 30.68 26.73
CA LYS A 220 29.62 31.30 27.96
C LYS A 220 29.24 30.17 28.90
N ALA A 221 30.16 29.84 29.80
CA ALA A 221 29.87 29.13 31.03
C ALA A 221 28.77 29.86 31.80
N ALA A 222 27.72 29.14 32.20
CA ALA A 222 26.77 29.61 33.19
C ALA A 222 27.14 28.98 34.55
N PRO A 223 27.28 29.77 35.63
CA PRO A 223 27.28 29.27 36.99
C PRO A 223 25.85 29.35 37.57
N GLY A 224 25.44 28.33 38.33
CA GLY A 224 24.22 28.34 39.14
C GLY A 224 23.38 27.09 38.99
#